data_AF-A0A851DUD6-F1
#
_entry.id   AF-A0A851DUD6-F1
#
_cell.length_a   1.000
_cell.length_b   1.000
_cell.length_c   1.000
_cell.angle_alpha   90.00
_cell.angle_beta   90.00
_cell.angle_gamma   90.00
#
_symmetry.space_group_name_H-M   'P 1'
#
loop_
_entity.id
_entity.type
_entity.pdbx_description
1 polymer ?
#
loop_
_entity_poly.entity_id
_entity_poly.type
_entity_poly.pdbx_seq_one_letter_code
_entity_poly.pdbx_strand_id
1 'polypeptide(L)' 'PAPYSPSECCFNFMKAPLRLANLRDFYRTPKDCFNPAVVFKTKNGTKVCAKPEMPWVERAVERLQKKKGLIV' A
#
# COMPACT_ATOMS: atom_id res chain seq x y z
N PRO A 1 10.20 -2.77 20.07
CA PRO A 1 8.79 -2.56 19.63
C PRO A 1 7.85 -2.72 20.83
N ALA A 2 7.00 -1.73 21.10
CA ALA A 2 6.11 -1.77 22.26
C ALA A 2 4.96 -2.78 22.02
N PRO A 3 4.63 -3.65 22.99
CA PRO A 3 3.66 -4.74 22.83
C PRO A 3 2.20 -4.29 22.60
N TYR A 4 1.91 -2.99 22.66
CA TYR A 4 0.55 -2.43 22.56
C TYR A 4 0.42 -1.30 21.53
N SER A 5 1.28 -1.26 20.50
CA SER A 5 1.05 -0.33 19.39
C SER A 5 -0.15 -0.79 18.56
N PRO A 6 -1.20 0.02 18.36
CA PRO A 6 -2.34 -0.36 17.55
C PRO A 6 -1.89 -0.70 16.13
N SER A 7 -2.34 -1.84 15.62
CA SER A 7 -2.12 -2.26 14.24
C SER A 7 -2.68 -1.21 13.29
N GLU A 8 -1.86 -0.74 12.34
CA GLU A 8 -2.30 0.22 11.35
C GLU A 8 -3.25 -0.47 10.35
N CYS A 9 -4.55 -0.22 10.50
CA CYS A 9 -5.59 -0.71 9.61
C CYS A 9 -6.19 0.41 8.74
N CYS A 10 -6.73 0.02 7.58
CA CYS A 10 -7.36 0.95 6.65
C CYS A 10 -8.89 0.90 6.78
N PHE A 11 -9.51 2.06 6.98
CA PHE A 11 -10.96 2.23 6.99
C PHE A 11 -11.50 2.96 5.75
N ASN A 12 -10.63 3.71 5.07
CA ASN A 12 -10.98 4.42 3.84
C ASN A 12 -10.02 4.03 2.72
N PHE A 13 -10.54 3.93 1.50
CA PHE A 13 -9.80 3.39 0.36
C PHE A 13 -9.85 4.33 -0.83
N MET A 14 -8.69 4.52 -1.47
CA MET A 14 -8.59 5.28 -2.70
C MET A 14 -9.27 4.50 -3.83
N LYS A 15 -10.32 5.10 -4.42
CA LYS A 15 -11.02 4.54 -5.58
C LYS A 15 -10.30 4.85 -6.89
N ALA A 16 -9.71 6.04 -6.97
CA ALA A 16 -9.02 6.52 -8.17
C ALA A 16 -7.57 6.01 -8.25
N PRO A 17 -7.06 5.73 -9.46
CA PRO A 17 -5.68 5.32 -9.65
C PRO A 17 -4.70 6.44 -9.30
N LEU A 18 -3.66 6.09 -8.54
CA LEU A 18 -2.57 7.02 -8.24
C LEU A 18 -1.59 7.13 -9.41
N ARG A 19 -1.02 8.32 -9.60
CA ARG A 19 0.10 8.50 -10.54
C ARG A 19 1.30 7.69 -10.04
N LEU A 20 1.64 6.63 -10.76
CA LEU A 20 2.73 5.72 -10.43
C LEU A 20 4.10 6.40 -10.23
N ALA A 21 4.32 7.54 -10.88
CA ALA A 21 5.53 8.35 -10.71
C ALA A 21 5.67 8.97 -9.30
N ASN A 22 4.56 9.14 -8.59
CA ASN A 22 4.50 9.71 -7.24
C ASN A 22 4.64 8.65 -6.15
N LEU A 23 4.57 7.37 -6.50
CA LEU A 23 4.73 6.28 -5.55
C LEU A 23 6.21 6.06 -5.24
N ARG A 24 6.51 5.90 -3.94
CA ARG A 24 7.85 5.60 -3.42
C ARG A 24 7.93 4.15 -2.94
N ASP A 25 6.92 3.70 -2.21
CA ASP A 25 6.90 2.37 -1.63
C ASP A 25 5.47 1.87 -1.38
N PHE A 26 5.31 0.61 -1.00
CA PHE A 26 4.08 0.02 -0.51
C PHE A 26 4.34 -1.02 0.59
N TYR A 27 3.32 -1.29 1.39
CA TYR A 27 3.27 -2.42 2.32
C TYR A 27 1.83 -2.92 2.45
N ARG A 28 1.65 -4.12 2.99
CA ARG A 28 0.32 -4.68 3.28
C ARG A 28 -0.02 -4.47 4.75
N THR A 29 -1.28 -4.20 5.05
CA THR A 29 -1.75 -4.15 6.44
C THR A 29 -1.61 -5.52 7.11
N PRO A 30 -1.53 -5.56 8.45
CA PRO A 30 -1.55 -6.82 9.20
C PRO A 30 -2.76 -7.67 8.86
N LYS A 31 -2.62 -9.00 9.00
CA LYS A 31 -3.71 -9.97 8.77
C LYS A 31 -4.85 -9.82 9.78
N ASP A 32 -4.57 -9.20 10.94
CA ASP A 32 -5.55 -8.96 12.00
C ASP A 32 -6.55 -7.85 11.65
N CYS A 33 -6.27 -7.07 10.59
CA CYS A 33 -7.21 -6.07 10.10
C CYS A 33 -8.37 -6.76 9.38
N PHE A 34 -9.61 -6.38 9.73
CA PHE A 34 -10.82 -6.87 9.08
C PHE A 34 -10.82 -6.63 7.55
N ASN A 35 -10.24 -5.50 7.12
CA ASN A 35 -10.11 -5.18 5.71
C ASN A 35 -8.64 -5.28 5.26
N PRO A 36 -8.29 -6.24 4.39
CA PRO A 36 -6.95 -6.32 3.82
C PRO A 36 -6.71 -5.11 2.89
N ALA A 37 -5.57 -4.45 3.07
CA ALA A 37 -5.23 -3.27 2.28
C ALA A 37 -3.76 -3.26 1.86
N VAL A 38 -3.51 -2.64 0.71
CA VAL A 38 -2.17 -2.21 0.30
C VAL A 38 -2.05 -0.73 0.64
N VAL A 39 -1.08 -0.37 1.46
CA VAL A 39 -0.78 1.02 1.80
C VAL A 39 0.38 1.48 0.95
N PHE A 40 0.12 2.44 0.07
CA PHE A 40 1.14 3.12 -0.72
C PHE A 40 1.73 4.30 0.04
N LYS A 41 3.06 4.40 0.06
CA LYS A 41 3.80 5.59 0.48
C LYS A 41 4.16 6.39 -0.76
N THR A 42 3.71 7.63 -0.82
CA THR A 42 4.06 8.56 -1.88
C THR A 42 5.36 9.29 -1.56
N LYS A 43 5.96 9.94 -2.57
CA LYS A 43 7.21 10.71 -2.43
C LYS A 43 7.10 11.89 -1.46
N ASN A 44 5.91 12.49 -1.34
CA ASN A 44 5.62 13.56 -0.37
C ASN A 44 5.31 13.03 1.04
N GLY A 45 5.47 11.72 1.30
CA GLY A 45 5.28 11.13 2.63
C GLY A 45 3.84 10.73 2.98
N THR A 46 2.86 11.00 2.10
CA THR A 46 1.47 10.58 2.32
C THR A 46 1.33 9.06 2.25
N LYS A 47 0.50 8.51 3.14
CA LYS A 47 0.07 7.11 3.12
C LYS A 47 -1.31 7.02 2.50
N VAL A 48 -1.48 6.14 1.53
CA VAL A 48 -2.75 5.94 0.84
C VAL A 48 -3.14 4.47 0.90
N CYS A 49 -4.26 4.19 1.54
CA CYS A 49 -4.88 2.88 1.58
C CYS A 49 -5.57 2.57 0.25
N ALA A 50 -5.31 1.39 -0.29
CA ALA A 50 -5.93 0.91 -1.52
C ALA A 50 -6.32 -0.56 -1.39
N LYS A 51 -7.43 -0.94 -2.04
CA LYS A 51 -7.91 -2.32 -2.02
C LYS A 51 -7.06 -3.19 -2.95
N PRO A 52 -6.59 -4.37 -2.50
CA PRO A 52 -5.78 -5.26 -3.34
C PRO A 52 -6.52 -5.73 -4.61
N GLU A 53 -7.84 -5.79 -4.56
CA GLU A 53 -8.73 -6.22 -5.66
C GLU A 53 -8.77 -5.23 -6.85
N MET A 54 -8.27 -4.00 -6.69
CA MET A 54 -8.36 -2.98 -7.72
C MET A 54 -7.25 -3.16 -8.77
N PRO A 55 -7.56 -3.22 -10.09
CA PRO A 55 -6.56 -3.50 -11.14
C PRO A 55 -5.41 -2.48 -11.23
N TRP A 56 -5.60 -1.26 -10.74
CA TRP A 56 -4.52 -0.27 -10.71
C TRP A 56 -3.55 -0.49 -9.53
N VAL A 57 -4.02 -1.11 -8.44
CA VAL A 57 -3.23 -1.40 -7.25
C VAL A 57 -2.21 -2.48 -7.56
N GLU A 58 -2.62 -3.53 -8.26
CA GLU A 58 -1.74 -4.59 -8.73
C GLU A 58 -0.62 -4.03 -9.62
N ARG A 59 -0.96 -3.26 -10.66
CA ARG A 59 0.00 -2.58 -11.53
C ARG A 59 0.97 -1.66 -10.77
N ALA A 60 0.48 -1.00 -9.71
CA ALA A 60 1.31 -0.14 -8.87
C ALA A 60 2.30 -0.95 -8.02
N VAL A 61 1.84 -2.05 -7.43
CA VAL A 61 2.67 -2.99 -6.67
C VAL A 61 3.75 -3.58 -7.54
N GLU A 62 3.41 -4.13 -8.71
CA GLU A 62 4.37 -4.71 -9.66
C GLU A 62 5.44 -3.72 -10.07
N ARG A 63 5.05 -2.48 -10.40
CA ARG A 63 6.01 -1.43 -10.76
C ARG A 63 6.98 -1.14 -9.62
N LEU A 64 6.48 -1.08 -8.38
CA LEU A 64 7.31 -0.79 -7.21
C LEU A 64 8.23 -1.97 -6.87
N GLN A 65 7.77 -3.22 -7.04
CA GLN A 65 8.60 -4.42 -6.89
C GLN A 65 9.74 -4.44 -7.91
N LYS A 66 9.42 -4.22 -9.20
CA LYS A 66 10.43 -4.10 -10.27
C LYS A 66 11.45 -3.00 -9.99
N LYS A 67 11.00 -1.84 -9.49
CA LYS A 67 11.89 -0.73 -9.09
C LYS A 67 12.81 -1.07 -7.92
N LYS A 68 12.36 -1.88 -6.97
CA LYS A 68 13.13 -2.28 -5.80
C LYS A 68 14.19 -3.35 -6.11
N GLY A 69 14.24 -3.86 -7.35
CA GLY A 69 15.04 -5.03 -7.69
C GLY A 69 14.60 -6.29 -6.93
N LEU A 70 13.41 -6.26 -6.31
CA LEU A 70 12.79 -7.41 -5.69
C LEU A 70 12.17 -8.21 -6.83
N ILE A 71 13.00 -9.03 -7.47
CA ILE A 71 12.53 -10.10 -8.33
C ILE A 71 11.78 -11.07 -7.40
N VAL A 72 10.47 -11.15 -7.57
CA VAL A 72 9.66 -12.21 -6.99
C VAL A 72 9.69 -13.38 -7.96
#